data_AF-C7ZMU2-F1
#
_entry.id   AF-C7ZMU2-F1
#
_cell.length_a   1.000
_cell.length_b   1.000
_cell.length_c   1.000
_cell.angle_alpha   90.00
_cell.angle_beta   90.00
_cell.angle_gamma   90.00
#
_symmetry.space_group_name_H-M   'P 1'
#
loop_
_entity.id
_entity.type
_entity.pdbx_description
1 polymer ?
#
loop_
_entity_poly.entity_id
_entity_poly.type
_entity_poly.pdbx_seq_one_letter_code
_entity_poly.pdbx_strand_id
1 'polypeptide(L)'
;MAASFPTFTINLGTKWYLRNLTQKEYICMEAIVTADGEVTISFIETHWLTLDILLLWLISWRGKDGNDSWSWEQLRQFEGITDEGLGDIMIDPTYGPLDDDFWPIWAGNWAGHSLDVVADEVLEEWVDRSDMIRLLSGKVLRTLYGLAMAEVGGAESAYWANIFEQSGGVVDLQLRETEAMISAQLPIRRLIGLLENKQG
;
A
#
# COMPACT_ATOMS: atom_id res chain seq x y z
N MET A 1 -9.50 -26.42 2.71
CA MET A 1 -10.23 -25.63 3.72
C MET A 1 -10.57 -24.31 3.08
N ALA A 2 -11.85 -23.95 2.94
CA ALA A 2 -12.21 -22.61 2.50
C ALA A 2 -11.91 -21.67 3.68
N ALA A 3 -10.98 -20.72 3.48
CA ALA A 3 -10.78 -19.65 4.45
C ALA A 3 -12.05 -18.80 4.45
N SER A 4 -12.88 -18.95 5.48
CA SER A 4 -14.00 -18.05 5.72
C SER A 4 -13.46 -16.84 6.45
N PHE A 5 -13.06 -15.80 5.70
CA PHE A 5 -12.95 -14.48 6.30
C PHE A 5 -14.32 -14.08 6.86
N PRO A 6 -14.40 -13.42 8.03
CA PRO A 6 -15.66 -12.93 8.56
C PRO A 6 -16.34 -12.04 7.51
N THR A 7 -17.46 -12.50 6.93
CA THR A 7 -18.29 -11.67 6.06
C THR A 7 -19.16 -10.80 6.95
N PHE A 8 -18.77 -9.52 7.10
CA PHE A 8 -19.64 -8.50 7.67
C PHE A 8 -20.32 -7.72 6.54
N THR A 9 -21.59 -7.37 6.73
CA THR A 9 -22.35 -6.60 5.73
C THR A 9 -21.89 -5.15 5.77
N ILE A 10 -21.32 -4.68 4.67
CA ILE A 10 -20.90 -3.28 4.51
C ILE A 10 -22.04 -2.51 3.84
N ASN A 11 -22.61 -1.54 4.56
CA ASN A 11 -23.64 -0.66 4.02
C ASN A 11 -23.02 0.66 3.56
N LEU A 12 -23.36 1.09 2.34
CA LEU A 12 -22.95 2.39 1.81
C LEU A 12 -23.62 3.54 2.60
N GLY A 13 -22.88 4.61 2.84
CA GLY A 13 -23.34 5.77 3.61
C GLY A 13 -23.28 5.62 5.13
N THR A 14 -22.93 4.43 5.63
CA THR A 14 -22.64 4.18 7.05
C THR A 14 -21.26 4.71 7.41
N LYS A 15 -21.11 5.28 8.62
CA LYS A 15 -19.79 5.68 9.15
C LYS A 15 -19.09 4.45 9.72
N TRP A 16 -17.84 4.23 9.30
CA TRP A 16 -17.03 3.11 9.76
C TRP A 16 -15.84 3.60 10.56
N TYR A 17 -15.40 2.77 11.51
CA TYR A 17 -14.24 3.05 12.34
C TYR A 17 -13.39 1.80 12.46
N LEU A 18 -12.09 1.95 12.18
CA LEU A 18 -11.08 0.99 12.64
C LEU A 18 -10.59 1.46 14.01
N ARG A 19 -10.73 0.62 15.04
CA ARG A 19 -10.37 0.99 16.40
C ARG A 19 -9.23 0.15 16.93
N ASN A 20 -8.38 0.81 17.70
CA ASN A 20 -7.38 0.20 18.56
C ASN A 20 -7.90 0.20 19.99
N LEU A 21 -8.38 -0.96 20.43
CA LEU A 21 -8.96 -1.17 21.76
C LEU A 21 -7.91 -1.04 22.88
N THR A 22 -6.65 -1.33 22.57
CA THR A 22 -5.53 -1.29 23.53
C THR A 22 -5.22 0.14 23.98
N GLN A 23 -5.24 1.09 23.04
CA GLN A 23 -4.89 2.49 23.30
C GLN A 23 -6.08 3.45 23.26
N LYS A 24 -7.30 2.94 23.00
CA LYS A 24 -8.51 3.76 22.79
C LYS A 24 -8.34 4.80 21.68
N GLU A 25 -7.81 4.36 20.55
CA GLU A 25 -7.65 5.18 19.35
C GLU A 25 -8.58 4.70 18.24
N TYR A 26 -8.97 5.57 17.33
CA TYR A 26 -9.73 5.18 16.15
C TYR A 26 -9.31 5.95 14.90
N ILE A 27 -9.60 5.37 13.74
CA ILE A 27 -9.46 5.97 12.43
C ILE A 27 -10.83 5.93 11.77
N CYS A 28 -11.30 7.08 11.30
CA CYS A 28 -12.53 7.19 10.53
C CYS A 28 -12.34 6.58 9.14
N MET A 29 -13.33 5.81 8.72
CA MET A 29 -13.37 5.13 7.43
C MET A 29 -14.75 5.26 6.80
N GLU A 30 -14.85 4.94 5.52
CA GLU A 30 -16.09 4.96 4.78
C GLU A 30 -16.24 3.70 3.92
N ALA A 31 -17.49 3.33 3.67
CA ALA A 31 -17.80 2.26 2.73
C ALA A 31 -17.74 2.81 1.30
N ILE A 32 -16.95 2.16 0.44
CA ILE A 32 -16.79 2.50 -0.97
C ILE A 32 -17.15 1.31 -1.86
N VAL A 33 -17.35 1.60 -3.14
CA VAL A 33 -17.42 0.59 -4.21
C VAL A 33 -16.13 0.68 -5.01
N THR A 34 -15.40 -0.42 -5.11
CA THR A 34 -14.17 -0.51 -5.91
C THR A 34 -14.48 -0.42 -7.41
N ALA A 35 -13.45 -0.25 -8.24
CA ALA A 35 -13.60 -0.25 -9.70
C ALA A 35 -14.19 -1.58 -10.23
N ASP A 36 -13.97 -2.68 -9.52
CA ASP A 36 -14.50 -4.00 -9.85
C ASP A 36 -15.94 -4.23 -9.35
N GLY A 37 -16.55 -3.21 -8.73
CA GLY A 37 -17.92 -3.26 -8.22
C GLY A 37 -18.05 -3.93 -6.85
N GLU A 38 -16.94 -4.22 -6.17
CA GLU A 38 -16.94 -4.81 -4.83
C GLU A 38 -17.12 -3.73 -3.77
N VAL A 39 -17.94 -4.00 -2.75
CA VAL A 39 -18.11 -3.08 -1.61
C VAL A 39 -17.03 -3.37 -0.60
N THR A 40 -16.26 -2.34 -0.21
CA THR A 40 -15.20 -2.43 0.79
C THR A 40 -15.21 -1.22 1.72
N ILE A 41 -14.33 -1.20 2.71
CA ILE A 41 -14.08 -0.06 3.59
C ILE A 41 -12.73 0.54 3.23
N SER A 42 -12.67 1.86 3.10
CA SER A 42 -11.43 2.61 2.86
C SER A 42 -11.32 3.82 3.78
N PHE A 43 -10.11 4.34 3.92
CA PHE A 43 -9.88 5.59 4.59
C PHE A 43 -10.63 6.72 3.86
N ILE A 44 -11.18 7.66 4.63
CA ILE A 44 -12.04 8.74 4.11
C ILE A 44 -11.32 9.53 3.01
N GLU A 45 -12.00 9.75 1.90
CA GLU A 45 -11.53 10.49 0.71
C GLU A 45 -10.29 9.89 0.05
N THR A 46 -9.86 8.69 0.47
CA THR A 46 -8.63 8.03 0.02
C THR A 46 -8.96 6.59 -0.37
N HIS A 47 -9.66 6.41 -1.48
CA HIS A 47 -10.23 5.12 -1.88
C HIS A 47 -9.20 4.00 -2.07
N TRP A 48 -7.95 4.33 -2.42
CA TRP A 48 -6.88 3.35 -2.55
C TRP A 48 -6.44 2.77 -1.20
N LEU A 49 -6.61 3.52 -0.11
CA LEU A 49 -6.21 3.09 1.23
C LEU A 49 -7.36 2.31 1.85
N THR A 50 -7.59 1.10 1.32
CA THR A 50 -8.57 0.15 1.81
C THR A 50 -8.18 -0.37 3.20
N LEU A 51 -9.13 -0.97 3.91
CA LEU A 51 -8.94 -1.49 5.27
C LEU A 51 -7.79 -2.48 5.37
N ASP A 52 -7.65 -3.39 4.40
CA ASP A 52 -6.57 -4.37 4.35
C ASP A 52 -5.20 -3.73 4.12
N ILE A 53 -5.10 -2.73 3.23
CA ILE A 53 -3.85 -1.97 3.01
C ILE A 53 -3.49 -1.17 4.27
N LEU A 54 -4.48 -0.51 4.88
CA LEU A 54 -4.29 0.25 6.12
C LEU A 54 -3.87 -0.68 7.28
N LEU A 55 -4.51 -1.84 7.42
CA LEU A 55 -4.14 -2.84 8.42
C LEU A 55 -2.74 -3.37 8.19
N LEU A 56 -2.39 -3.71 6.94
CA LEU A 56 -1.04 -4.15 6.59
C LEU A 56 -0.02 -3.15 7.09
N TRP A 57 -0.23 -1.85 6.89
CA TRP A 57 0.67 -0.83 7.42
C TRP A 57 0.66 -0.76 8.96
N LEU A 58 -0.52 -0.67 9.59
CA LEU A 58 -0.62 -0.42 11.03
C LEU A 58 -0.13 -1.58 11.91
N ILE A 59 -0.23 -2.82 11.42
CA ILE A 59 0.11 -4.03 12.20
C ILE A 59 1.45 -4.65 11.80
N SER A 60 2.03 -4.24 10.67
CA SER A 60 3.29 -4.81 10.21
C SER A 60 4.43 -4.43 11.13
N TRP A 61 5.24 -5.43 11.46
CA TRP A 61 6.44 -5.29 12.28
C TRP A 61 7.60 -6.02 11.61
N ARG A 62 8.68 -5.29 11.32
CA ARG A 62 9.98 -5.83 10.89
C ARG A 62 11.09 -5.18 11.72
N GLY A 63 11.01 -5.32 13.04
CA GLY A 63 12.12 -4.92 13.92
C GLY A 63 13.30 -5.88 13.80
N LYS A 64 14.51 -5.31 13.69
CA LYS A 64 15.77 -5.98 13.96
C LYS A 64 16.27 -5.49 15.32
N ASP A 65 16.84 -6.39 16.13
CA ASP A 65 17.50 -6.06 17.40
C ASP A 65 16.64 -5.33 18.45
N GLY A 66 15.34 -5.65 18.52
CA GLY A 66 14.45 -5.15 19.57
C GLY A 66 14.00 -3.70 19.40
N ASN A 67 14.12 -3.14 18.20
CA ASN A 67 13.56 -1.83 17.92
C ASN A 67 12.02 -1.85 18.02
N ASP A 68 11.51 -0.93 18.83
CA ASP A 68 10.10 -0.73 19.10
C ASP A 68 9.34 -0.21 17.87
N SER A 69 8.03 -0.49 17.81
CA SER A 69 7.10 0.16 16.90
C SER A 69 7.23 1.68 17.00
N TRP A 70 7.12 2.40 15.87
CA TRP A 70 7.23 3.86 15.90
C TRP A 70 6.01 4.50 16.56
N SER A 71 6.22 5.53 17.38
CA SER A 71 5.14 6.37 17.86
C SER A 71 4.53 7.19 16.72
N TRP A 72 3.33 7.72 16.92
CA TRP A 72 2.69 8.63 15.96
C TRP A 72 3.54 9.88 15.65
N GLU A 73 4.30 10.38 16.62
CA GLU A 73 5.22 11.51 16.46
C GLU A 73 6.43 11.14 15.60
N GLN A 74 6.97 9.93 15.77
CA GLN A 74 8.05 9.43 14.92
C GLN A 74 7.56 9.20 13.49
N LEU A 75 6.39 8.57 13.33
CA LEU A 75 5.75 8.38 12.03
C LEU A 75 5.51 9.72 11.33
N ARG A 76 5.09 10.77 12.05
CA ARG A 76 4.92 12.11 11.49
C ARG A 76 6.20 12.68 10.86
N GLN A 77 7.35 12.39 11.47
CA GLN A 77 8.66 12.86 11.01
C GLN A 77 9.18 12.11 9.79
N PHE A 78 8.61 10.94 9.46
CA PHE A 78 8.95 10.23 8.24
C PHE A 78 8.78 11.14 7.03
N GLU A 79 9.82 11.29 6.21
CA GLU A 79 9.76 12.16 5.04
C GLU A 79 9.12 11.49 3.82
N GLY A 80 9.12 10.15 3.77
CA GLY A 80 8.74 9.42 2.56
C GLY A 80 9.93 9.20 1.63
N ILE A 81 9.67 8.55 0.49
CA ILE A 81 10.65 8.51 -0.61
C ILE A 81 10.73 9.91 -1.23
N THR A 82 11.91 10.34 -1.67
CA THR A 82 12.11 11.56 -2.47
C THR A 82 11.95 11.28 -3.98
N ASP A 83 11.95 12.31 -4.83
CA ASP A 83 11.94 12.11 -6.30
C ASP A 83 13.22 11.41 -6.75
N GLU A 84 14.34 11.81 -6.17
CA GLU A 84 15.66 11.17 -6.35
C GLU A 84 15.61 9.70 -5.92
N GLY A 85 15.09 9.39 -4.73
CA GLY A 85 14.99 8.02 -4.26
C GLY A 85 14.08 7.13 -5.12
N LEU A 86 13.01 7.68 -5.71
CA LEU A 86 12.21 6.94 -6.70
C LEU A 86 13.01 6.69 -7.99
N GLY A 87 13.77 7.68 -8.45
CA GLY A 87 14.66 7.53 -9.61
C GLY A 87 15.72 6.46 -9.41
N ASP A 88 16.35 6.42 -8.23
CA ASP A 88 17.36 5.42 -7.88
C ASP A 88 16.79 4.00 -7.89
N ILE A 89 15.61 3.81 -7.27
CA ILE A 89 14.89 2.51 -7.28
C ILE A 89 14.61 2.03 -8.71
N MET A 90 14.20 2.95 -9.59
CA MET A 90 13.90 2.62 -10.99
C MET A 90 15.13 2.21 -11.80
N ILE A 91 16.31 2.71 -11.43
CA ILE A 91 17.57 2.36 -12.10
C ILE A 91 18.07 1.01 -11.60
N ASP A 92 18.11 0.83 -10.28
CA ASP A 92 18.43 -0.44 -9.66
C ASP A 92 17.86 -0.48 -8.22
N PRO A 93 16.99 -1.46 -7.90
CA PRO A 93 16.36 -1.61 -6.59
C PRO A 93 17.32 -1.67 -5.40
N THR A 94 18.59 -2.02 -5.65
CA THR A 94 19.64 -2.12 -4.62
C THR A 94 20.31 -0.79 -4.29
N TYR A 95 20.00 0.30 -5.02
CA TYR A 95 20.53 1.65 -4.76
C TYR A 95 19.52 2.58 -4.09
N GLY A 96 18.26 2.17 -4.01
CA GLY A 96 17.20 2.94 -3.37
C GLY A 96 17.00 2.58 -1.91
N PRO A 97 16.28 3.39 -1.11
CA PRO A 97 16.09 3.22 0.34
C PRO A 97 15.39 1.91 0.76
N LEU A 98 15.09 1.00 -0.18
CA LEU A 98 14.39 -0.26 0.02
C LEU A 98 15.22 -1.31 0.79
N ASP A 99 16.53 -1.09 0.88
CA ASP A 99 17.50 -1.87 1.65
C ASP A 99 17.63 -1.41 3.12
N ASP A 100 17.08 -0.25 3.49
CA ASP A 100 16.97 0.14 4.89
C ASP A 100 15.95 -0.75 5.61
N ASP A 101 16.40 -1.43 6.67
CA ASP A 101 15.60 -2.25 7.59
C ASP A 101 14.47 -1.44 8.30
N PHE A 102 14.31 -0.14 8.00
CA PHE A 102 13.46 0.83 8.71
C PHE A 102 12.52 1.60 7.78
N TRP A 103 11.44 0.95 7.34
CA TRP A 103 10.31 1.67 6.75
C TRP A 103 9.14 1.76 7.72
N PRO A 104 8.39 2.87 7.73
CA PRO A 104 7.15 3.00 8.51
C PRO A 104 6.10 1.94 8.19
N ILE A 105 6.09 1.42 6.95
CA ILE A 105 5.21 0.31 6.58
C ILE A 105 5.54 -0.98 7.35
N TRP A 106 6.76 -1.09 7.89
CA TRP A 106 7.25 -2.20 8.68
C TRP A 106 7.38 -1.86 10.18
N ALA A 107 7.06 -0.64 10.58
CA ALA A 107 7.11 -0.18 11.96
C ALA A 107 5.72 0.28 12.42
N GLY A 108 4.70 -0.49 12.03
CA GLY A 108 3.30 -0.24 12.34
C GLY A 108 3.10 -0.03 13.83
N ASN A 109 2.56 1.12 14.19
CA ASN A 109 2.41 1.55 15.58
C ASN A 109 1.33 0.79 16.35
N TRP A 110 0.52 -0.02 15.66
CA TRP A 110 -0.52 -0.86 16.25
C TRP A 110 -0.18 -2.35 16.18
N ALA A 111 1.06 -2.70 15.83
CA ALA A 111 1.53 -4.07 15.88
C ALA A 111 1.34 -4.67 17.28
N GLY A 112 0.66 -5.82 17.35
CA GLY A 112 0.36 -6.51 18.61
C GLY A 112 -0.82 -5.94 19.42
N HIS A 113 -1.50 -4.90 18.93
CA HIS A 113 -2.69 -4.35 19.59
C HIS A 113 -3.96 -5.15 19.25
N SER A 114 -4.98 -4.99 20.10
CA SER A 114 -6.32 -5.51 19.84
C SER A 114 -7.11 -4.53 18.98
N LEU A 115 -7.49 -4.96 17.78
CA LEU A 115 -8.21 -4.14 16.81
C LEU A 115 -9.62 -4.67 16.57
N ASP A 116 -10.55 -3.76 16.28
CA ASP A 116 -11.84 -4.11 15.72
C ASP A 116 -12.34 -3.07 14.70
N VAL A 117 -13.36 -3.46 13.95
CA VAL A 117 -14.00 -2.61 12.93
C VAL A 117 -15.48 -2.54 13.24
N VAL A 118 -15.99 -1.32 13.40
CA VAL A 118 -17.38 -1.07 13.81
C VAL A 118 -18.04 0.00 12.94
N ALA A 119 -19.37 -0.01 12.93
CA ALA A 119 -20.21 0.90 12.18
C ALA A 119 -21.13 1.69 13.13
N ASP A 120 -21.35 2.98 12.83
CA ASP A 120 -22.29 3.88 13.52
C ASP A 120 -22.16 3.93 15.05
N GLU A 121 -20.94 3.72 15.55
CA GLU A 121 -20.63 3.74 16.98
C GLU A 121 -20.35 5.17 17.47
N VAL A 122 -20.75 5.46 18.70
CA VAL A 122 -20.39 6.69 19.42
C VAL A 122 -19.06 6.48 20.14
N LEU A 123 -18.02 7.22 19.73
CA LEU A 123 -16.64 7.09 20.24
C LEU A 123 -16.24 8.25 21.17
N GLU A 124 -17.09 8.56 22.15
CA GLU A 124 -16.77 9.55 23.18
C GLU A 124 -15.50 9.16 23.95
N GLU A 125 -14.60 10.11 24.17
CA GLU A 125 -13.30 9.93 24.87
C GLU A 125 -12.23 9.09 24.14
N TRP A 126 -12.48 8.69 22.89
CA TRP A 126 -11.44 8.05 22.07
C TRP A 126 -10.58 9.08 21.33
N VAL A 127 -9.34 8.71 21.02
CA VAL A 127 -8.42 9.56 20.27
C VAL A 127 -8.58 9.33 18.77
N ASP A 128 -8.97 10.37 18.04
CA ASP A 128 -9.03 10.35 16.58
C ASP A 128 -7.62 10.43 15.97
N ARG A 129 -7.26 9.43 15.15
CA ARG A 129 -5.98 9.37 14.42
C ARG A 129 -6.15 9.59 12.91
N SER A 130 -7.35 9.91 12.44
CA SER A 130 -7.65 10.11 11.01
C SER A 130 -6.77 11.17 10.37
N ASP A 131 -6.52 12.28 11.06
CA ASP A 131 -5.65 13.35 10.54
C ASP A 131 -4.20 12.90 10.37
N MET A 132 -3.73 11.99 11.23
CA MET A 132 -2.40 11.41 11.09
C MET A 132 -2.33 10.51 9.86
N ILE A 133 -3.35 9.68 9.64
CA ILE A 133 -3.44 8.85 8.43
C ILE A 133 -3.47 9.72 7.19
N ARG A 134 -4.25 10.80 7.17
CA ARG A 134 -4.30 11.75 6.04
C ARG A 134 -2.95 12.39 5.75
N LEU A 135 -2.20 12.77 6.78
CA LEU A 135 -0.86 13.35 6.62
C LEU A 135 0.15 12.36 6.05
N LEU A 136 0.03 11.09 6.43
CA LEU A 136 1.00 10.04 6.09
C LEU A 136 0.65 9.29 4.81
N SER A 137 -0.62 9.25 4.40
CA SER A 137 -1.10 8.45 3.27
C SER A 137 -0.35 8.75 1.99
N GLY A 138 -0.05 10.02 1.67
CA GLY A 138 0.74 10.37 0.49
C GLY A 138 2.18 9.83 0.54
N LYS A 139 2.82 9.84 1.71
CA LYS A 139 4.18 9.31 1.92
C LYS A 139 4.19 7.78 1.80
N VAL A 140 3.15 7.14 2.33
CA VAL A 140 2.95 5.68 2.24
C VAL A 140 2.59 5.26 0.82
N LEU A 141 1.77 6.01 0.09
CA LEU A 141 1.45 5.71 -1.30
C LEU A 141 2.71 5.71 -2.16
N ARG A 142 3.53 6.75 -1.99
CA ARG A 142 4.80 6.87 -2.69
C ARG A 142 5.74 5.70 -2.36
N THR A 143 5.73 5.27 -1.10
CA THR A 143 6.46 4.10 -0.61
C THR A 143 6.03 2.83 -1.34
N LEU A 144 4.72 2.55 -1.35
CA LEU A 144 4.15 1.37 -1.98
C LEU A 144 4.38 1.36 -3.49
N TYR A 145 4.31 2.54 -4.12
CA TYR A 145 4.69 2.70 -5.52
C TYR A 145 6.16 2.35 -5.76
N GLY A 146 7.11 2.91 -4.98
CA GLY A 146 8.53 2.57 -5.10
C GLY A 146 8.81 1.07 -4.94
N LEU A 147 8.17 0.42 -3.95
CA LEU A 147 8.26 -1.03 -3.75
C LEU A 147 7.75 -1.82 -4.96
N ALA A 148 6.59 -1.43 -5.51
CA ALA A 148 6.03 -2.08 -6.67
C ALA A 148 6.89 -1.91 -7.93
N MET A 149 7.65 -0.81 -8.04
CA MET A 149 8.59 -0.59 -9.15
C MET A 149 9.87 -1.42 -9.00
N ALA A 150 10.30 -1.70 -7.77
CA ALA A 150 11.46 -2.55 -7.50
C ALA A 150 11.21 -4.04 -7.80
N GLU A 151 9.99 -4.50 -7.57
CA GLU A 151 9.54 -5.86 -7.92
C GLU A 151 9.26 -5.92 -9.44
N VAL A 152 10.29 -6.26 -10.22
CA VAL A 152 10.26 -6.22 -11.70
C VAL A 152 9.08 -7.02 -12.30
N GLY A 153 8.20 -6.33 -13.05
CA GLY A 153 7.42 -6.93 -14.15
C GLY A 153 6.07 -7.59 -13.81
N GLY A 154 5.38 -7.16 -12.75
CA GLY A 154 4.06 -7.66 -12.36
C GLY A 154 2.89 -6.71 -12.64
N ALA A 155 1.65 -7.21 -12.68
CA ALA A 155 0.44 -6.40 -12.78
C ALA A 155 0.26 -5.39 -11.62
N GLU A 156 0.96 -5.65 -10.51
CA GLU A 156 1.00 -4.82 -9.31
C GLU A 156 1.67 -3.46 -9.56
N SER A 157 2.71 -3.39 -10.41
CA SER A 157 3.37 -2.12 -10.77
C SER A 157 2.39 -1.17 -11.49
N ALA A 158 1.59 -1.72 -12.41
CA ALA A 158 0.58 -0.95 -13.15
C ALA A 158 -0.53 -0.42 -12.23
N TYR A 159 -0.98 -1.22 -11.25
CA TYR A 159 -1.97 -0.81 -10.26
C TYR A 159 -1.48 0.38 -9.42
N TRP A 160 -0.29 0.24 -8.83
CA TRP A 160 0.28 1.30 -7.98
C TRP A 160 0.65 2.56 -8.77
N ALA A 161 1.13 2.42 -10.01
CA ALA A 161 1.39 3.54 -10.90
C ALA A 161 0.12 4.35 -11.19
N ASN A 162 -1.00 3.67 -11.47
CA ASN A 162 -2.28 4.32 -11.73
C ASN A 162 -2.77 5.10 -10.50
N ILE A 163 -2.68 4.52 -9.30
CA ILE A 163 -3.08 5.20 -8.05
C ILE A 163 -2.18 6.39 -7.76
N PHE A 164 -0.87 6.24 -7.97
CA PHE A 164 0.09 7.32 -7.77
C PHE A 164 -0.19 8.51 -8.72
N GLU A 165 -0.47 8.22 -9.99
CA GLU A 165 -0.86 9.21 -11.00
C GLU A 165 -2.17 9.94 -10.62
N GLN A 166 -3.21 9.19 -10.22
CA GLN A 166 -4.49 9.77 -9.78
C GLN A 166 -4.36 10.65 -8.54
N SER A 167 -3.35 10.38 -7.69
CA SER A 167 -3.05 11.17 -6.50
C SER A 167 -2.18 12.41 -6.80
N GLY A 168 -1.92 12.69 -8.08
CA GLY A 168 -1.13 13.83 -8.54
C GLY A 168 0.38 13.57 -8.63
N GLY A 169 0.82 12.32 -8.44
CA GLY A 169 2.21 11.91 -8.63
C GLY A 169 2.60 11.91 -10.10
N VAL A 170 3.86 12.22 -10.40
CA VAL A 170 4.41 12.12 -11.75
C VAL A 170 4.96 10.71 -11.96
N VAL A 171 4.38 9.98 -12.89
CA VAL A 171 4.87 8.66 -13.32
C VAL A 171 5.76 8.84 -14.53
N ASP A 172 6.98 8.29 -14.52
CA ASP A 172 7.85 8.30 -15.68
C ASP A 172 7.31 7.32 -16.75
N LEU A 173 6.76 7.90 -17.83
CA LEU A 173 6.16 7.18 -18.94
C LEU A 173 7.17 6.35 -19.75
N GLN A 174 8.48 6.65 -19.66
CA GLN A 174 9.50 5.86 -20.38
C GLN A 174 9.56 4.42 -19.87
N LEU A 175 9.24 4.18 -18.59
CA LEU A 175 9.19 2.83 -18.05
C LEU A 175 7.94 2.06 -18.50
N ARG A 176 6.78 2.72 -18.66
CA ARG A 176 5.58 2.10 -19.29
C ARG A 176 5.86 1.63 -20.71
N GLU A 177 6.62 2.40 -21.49
CA GLU A 177 7.02 2.02 -22.85
C GLU A 177 8.05 0.88 -22.83
N THR A 178 8.97 0.88 -21.86
CA THR A 178 9.99 -0.17 -21.70
C THR A 178 9.38 -1.49 -21.23
N GLU A 179 8.43 -1.48 -20.29
CA GLU A 179 7.66 -2.64 -19.85
C GLU A 179 6.75 -3.18 -20.96
N ALA A 180 6.08 -2.30 -21.71
CA ALA A 180 5.31 -2.69 -22.89
C ALA A 180 6.20 -3.31 -23.98
N MET A 181 7.41 -2.77 -24.20
CA MET A 181 8.40 -3.34 -25.12
C MET A 181 8.92 -4.70 -24.65
N ILE A 182 9.24 -4.87 -23.36
CA ILE A 182 9.75 -6.12 -22.79
C ILE A 182 8.67 -7.21 -22.85
N SER A 183 7.43 -6.87 -22.47
CA SER A 183 6.27 -7.77 -22.55
C SER A 183 5.93 -8.15 -23.99
N ALA A 184 6.07 -7.23 -24.96
CA ALA A 184 5.87 -7.50 -26.39
C ALA A 184 7.02 -8.30 -27.04
N GLN A 185 8.24 -8.28 -26.48
CA GLN A 185 9.39 -9.03 -26.99
C GLN A 185 9.45 -10.50 -26.52
N LEU A 186 8.82 -10.84 -25.39
CA LEU A 186 8.77 -12.20 -24.85
C LEU A 186 8.10 -13.23 -25.79
N PRO A 187 6.99 -12.93 -26.49
CA PRO A 187 6.41 -13.80 -27.51
C PRO A 187 7.32 -13.99 -28.72
N ILE A 188 8.01 -12.93 -29.16
CA ILE A 188 8.87 -12.94 -30.36
C ILE A 188 10.13 -13.78 -30.11
N ARG A 189 10.78 -13.65 -28.95
CA ARG A 189 11.94 -14.50 -28.60
C ARG A 189 11.56 -15.97 -28.43
N ARG A 190 10.38 -16.28 -27.90
CA ARG A 190 9.86 -17.67 -27.86
C ARG A 190 9.58 -18.22 -29.26
N LEU A 191 9.05 -17.42 -30.17
CA LEU A 191 8.82 -17.80 -31.57
C LEU A 191 10.12 -18.05 -32.32
N ILE A 192 11.14 -17.19 -32.13
CA ILE A 192 12.48 -17.36 -32.73
C ILE A 192 13.16 -18.64 -32.20
N GLY A 193 13.14 -18.88 -30.88
CA GLY A 193 13.70 -20.11 -30.29
C GLY A 193 12.96 -21.40 -30.68
N LEU A 194 11.67 -21.32 -31.03
CA LEU A 194 10.89 -22.45 -31.56
C LEU A 194 11.16 -22.72 -33.05
N LEU A 195 11.57 -21.70 -33.81
CA LEU A 195 11.93 -21.82 -35.23
C LEU A 195 13.37 -22.33 -35.41
N GLU A 196 14.29 -21.94 -34.53
CA GLU A 196 15.68 -22.39 -34.54
C GLU A 196 15.82 -23.87 -34.13
N ASN A 197 14.99 -24.36 -33.21
CA ASN A 197 14.97 -25.78 -32.80
C ASN A 197 14.31 -26.74 -33.80
N LYS A 198 13.71 -26.25 -34.90
CA LYS A 198 13.12 -27.08 -35.96
C LYS A 198 14.05 -27.32 -37.16
N GLN A 199 15.26 -26.79 -37.14
CA GLN A 199 16.27 -27.00 -38.18
C GLN A 199 17.43 -27.92 -37.76
N GLY A 200 17.30 -28.61 -36.61
CA GLY A 200 18.24 -29.63 -36.13
C GLY A 200 17.67 -31.04 -36.21
#